data_AF-A0A5E6PHP2-F1
#
_entry.id   AF-A0A5E6PHP2-F1
#
_cell.length_a   1.000
_cell.length_b   1.000
_cell.length_c   1.000
_cell.angle_alpha   90.00
_cell.angle_beta   90.00
_cell.angle_gamma   90.00
#
_symmetry.space_group_name_H-M   'P 1'
#
loop_
_entity.id
_entity.type
_entity.pdbx_description
1 polymer ?
#
loop_
_entity_poly.entity_id
_entity_poly.type
_entity_poly.pdbx_seq_one_letter_code
_entity_poly.pdbx_strand_id
1 'polypeptide(L)' 'MASLYVGLAPGGVLQAWVRDSCHRPVQVAHSQGEIEPLGPEQGKRGGDYAYPVSEKAKRYIHKFGIPYGSW' A
#
# COMPACT_ATOMS: atom_id res chain seq x y z
N MET A 1 19.65 14.92 -22.68
CA MET A 1 18.78 14.94 -21.49
C MET A 1 18.33 13.52 -21.24
N ALA A 2 18.42 13.03 -20.00
CA ALA A 2 17.96 11.69 -19.63
C ALA A 2 16.71 11.81 -18.75
N SER A 3 15.79 10.86 -18.87
CA SER A 3 14.51 10.85 -18.17
C SER A 3 14.31 9.53 -17.44
N LEU A 4 13.80 9.57 -16.21
CA LEU A 4 13.42 8.39 -15.44
C LEU A 4 11.90 8.24 -15.48
N TYR A 5 11.44 7.06 -15.87
CA TYR A 5 10.03 6.68 -15.87
C TYR A 5 9.82 5.60 -14.81
N VAL A 6 8.77 5.76 -14.01
CA VAL A 6 8.36 4.77 -13.00
C VAL A 6 6.93 4.34 -13.32
N GLY A 7 6.73 3.04 -13.46
CA GLY A 7 5.44 2.42 -13.70
C GLY A 7 4.99 1.62 -12.49
N LEU A 8 3.71 1.72 -12.17
CA LEU A 8 3.05 0.99 -11.09
C LEU A 8 1.89 0.20 -11.68
N ALA A 9 1.88 -1.11 -11.46
CA ALA A 9 0.82 -2.01 -11.90
C ALA A 9 -0.03 -2.50 -10.71
N PRO A 10 -1.32 -2.85 -10.93
CA PRO A 10 -2.15 -3.51 -9.93
C PRO A 10 -1.44 -4.73 -9.34
N GLY A 11 -1.64 -4.97 -8.05
CA GLY A 11 -0.94 -6.02 -7.33
C GLY A 11 0.44 -5.61 -6.79
N GLY A 12 0.88 -4.36 -7.01
CA GLY A 12 2.07 -3.79 -6.36
C GLY A 12 3.37 -3.93 -7.15
N VAL A 13 3.33 -4.30 -8.43
CA VAL A 13 4.54 -4.36 -9.26
C VAL A 13 5.02 -2.95 -9.59
N LEU A 14 6.29 -2.69 -9.34
CA LEU A 14 6.98 -1.44 -9.66
C LEU A 14 8.08 -1.71 -10.67
N GLN A 15 8.13 -0.92 -11.75
CA GLN A 15 9.16 -1.02 -12.78
C GLN A 15 9.68 0.37 -13.12
N ALA A 16 10.99 0.51 -13.29
CA ALA A 16 11.61 1.77 -13.65
C ALA A 16 12.44 1.66 -14.92
N TRP A 17 12.37 2.68 -15.76
CA TRP A 17 13.11 2.79 -17.01
C TRP A 17 13.82 4.13 -17.12
N VAL A 18 15.03 4.11 -17.65
CA VAL A 18 15.75 5.33 -18.07
C VAL A 18 15.63 5.46 -19.58
N ARG A 19 15.32 6.67 -20.07
CA ARG A 19 15.39 7.02 -21.49
C ARG A 19 16.47 8.07 -21.71
N ASP A 20 17.23 7.86 -22.77
CA ASP A 20 18.20 8.82 -23.29
C ASP A 20 17.56 9.75 -24.34
N SER A 21 18.38 10.63 -24.94
CA SER A 21 17.96 11.49 -26.05
C SER A 21 17.49 10.71 -27.29
N CYS A 22 17.90 9.45 -27.42
CA CYS A 22 17.44 8.55 -28.48
C CYS A 22 16.12 7.85 -28.13
N HIS A 23 15.50 8.20 -26.99
CA HIS A 23 14.22 7.68 -26.48
C HIS A 23 14.18 6.16 -26.29
N ARG A 24 15.34 5.52 -26.16
CA ARG A 24 15.44 4.08 -25.93
C ARG A 24 15.19 3.78 -24.45
N PRO A 25 14.14 3.03 -24.10
CA PRO A 25 13.89 2.68 -22.70
C PRO A 25 14.83 1.54 -22.28
N VAL A 26 15.61 1.77 -21.23
CA VAL A 26 16.41 0.75 -20.55
C VAL A 26 15.77 0.48 -19.19
N GLN A 27 15.37 -0.75 -18.93
CA GLN A 27 14.84 -1.14 -17.62
C GLN A 27 15.98 -1.16 -16.60
N VAL A 28 15.80 -0.44 -15.50
CA VAL A 28 16.81 -0.28 -14.45
C VAL A 28 16.38 -0.85 -13.10
N ALA A 29 15.08 -0.98 -12.85
CA ALA A 29 14.56 -1.62 -11.65
C ALA A 29 13.25 -2.35 -11.93
N HIS A 30 13.03 -3.43 -11.17
CA HIS A 30 11.76 -4.13 -11.09
C HIS A 30 11.63 -4.73 -9.69
N SER A 31 10.55 -4.41 -9.00
CA SER A 31 10.29 -4.88 -7.65
C SER A 31 8.80 -5.15 -7.43
N GLN A 32 8.52 -5.93 -6.40
CA GLN A 32 7.19 -6.20 -5.90
C GLN A 32 7.01 -5.42 -4.60
N GLY A 33 5.96 -4.61 -4.52
CA GLY A 33 5.58 -3.89 -3.32
C GLY A 33 5.16 -4.87 -2.23
N GLU A 34 5.57 -4.58 -1.00
CA GLU A 34 5.14 -5.31 0.18
C GLU A 34 3.78 -4.79 0.66
N ILE A 35 3.01 -5.67 1.30
CA ILE A 35 1.74 -5.30 1.91
C ILE A 35 2.06 -4.65 3.25
N GLU A 36 1.75 -3.36 3.40
CA GLU A 36 1.81 -2.66 4.67
C GLU A 36 0.55 -3.01 5.49
N PRO A 37 0.65 -3.84 6.54
CA PRO A 37 -0.52 -4.31 7.28
C PRO A 37 -1.28 -3.18 7.98
N LEU A 38 -0.63 -2.06 8.27
CA LEU A 38 -1.24 -0.91 8.93
C LEU A 38 -2.01 0.00 7.95
N GLY A 39 -1.91 -0.24 6.66
CA GLY A 39 -2.55 0.54 5.62
C GLY A 39 -2.00 1.97 5.48
N PRO A 40 -2.64 2.81 4.64
CA PRO A 40 -2.12 4.15 4.28
C PRO A 40 -1.91 5.09 5.46
N GLU A 41 -2.71 4.93 6.51
CA GLU A 41 -2.66 5.77 7.71
C GLU A 41 -1.73 5.21 8.80
N GLN A 42 -0.98 4.13 8.55
CA GLN A 42 -0.13 3.48 9.55
C GLN A 42 -0.88 3.11 10.84
N GLY A 43 -2.15 2.68 10.72
CA GLY A 43 -3.00 2.36 11.87
C GLY A 43 -3.52 3.58 12.63
N LYS A 44 -3.36 4.78 12.08
CA LYS A 44 -3.92 6.03 12.60
C LYS A 44 -5.20 6.40 11.87
N ARG A 45 -5.87 7.44 12.35
CA ARG A 45 -7.04 8.04 11.73
C ARG A 45 -6.78 9.54 11.58
N GLY A 46 -6.32 9.97 10.40
CA GLY A 46 -6.12 11.39 10.11
C GLY A 46 -5.02 12.03 10.97
N GLY A 47 -3.98 11.27 11.30
CA GLY A 47 -2.85 11.73 12.14
C GLY A 47 -2.94 11.34 13.62
N ASP A 48 -4.12 11.01 14.14
CA ASP A 48 -4.32 10.60 15.55
C ASP A 48 -4.43 9.08 15.71
N TYR A 49 -4.03 8.56 16.87
CA TYR A 49 -4.31 7.17 17.21
C TYR A 49 -5.83 6.95 17.24
N ALA A 50 -6.31 5.94 16.50
CA ALA A 50 -7.71 5.57 16.54
C ALA A 50 -8.14 5.30 17.99
N TYR A 51 -9.35 5.75 18.37
CA TYR A 51 -9.88 5.51 19.71
C TYR A 51 -9.75 4.02 20.07
N PRO A 52 -9.31 3.69 21.30
CA PRO A 52 -9.16 2.31 21.70
C PRO A 52 -10.49 1.59 21.53
N VAL A 53 -10.44 0.43 20.89
CA VAL A 53 -11.62 -0.41 20.66
C VAL A 53 -12.28 -0.70 22.02
N SER A 54 -13.58 -0.42 22.14
CA SER A 54 -14.31 -0.69 23.38
C SER A 54 -14.20 -2.16 23.78
N GLU A 55 -14.21 -2.47 25.08
CA GLU A 55 -14.11 -3.85 25.56
C GLU A 55 -15.22 -4.75 25.00
N LYS A 56 -16.43 -4.21 24.79
CA LYS A 56 -17.53 -4.93 24.13
C LYS A 56 -17.16 -5.31 22.69
N ALA A 57 -16.59 -4.37 21.93
CA ALA A 57 -16.16 -4.62 20.57
C ALA A 57 -14.99 -5.61 20.50
N LYS A 58 -14.00 -5.50 21.41
CA LYS A 58 -12.91 -6.49 21.51
C LYS A 58 -13.43 -7.90 21.77
N ARG A 59 -14.35 -8.07 22.73
CA ARG A 59 -14.98 -9.37 23.03
C ARG A 59 -15.76 -9.92 21.83
N TYR A 60 -16.46 -9.05 21.10
CA TYR A 60 -17.16 -9.44 19.88
C TYR A 60 -16.18 -9.92 18.81
N ILE A 61 -15.14 -9.14 18.50
CA ILE A 61 -14.13 -9.48 17.48
C ILE A 61 -13.41 -10.78 17.85
N HIS A 62 -13.06 -10.98 19.12
CA HIS A 62 -12.44 -12.23 19.58
C HIS A 62 -13.35 -13.44 19.41
N LYS A 63 -14.67 -13.27 19.56
CA LYS A 63 -15.64 -14.36 19.45
C LYS A 63 -16.10 -14.63 18.01
N PHE A 64 -16.23 -13.58 17.18
CA PHE A 64 -16.91 -13.65 15.88
C PHE A 64 -16.04 -13.18 14.69
N GLY A 65 -14.86 -12.62 14.94
CA GLY A 65 -14.03 -11.98 13.91
C GLY A 65 -14.52 -10.57 13.51
N ILE A 66 -13.85 -9.98 12.53
CA ILE A 66 -14.24 -8.69 11.93
C ILE A 66 -15.28 -8.96 10.83
N PRO A 67 -16.50 -8.41 10.92
CA PRO A 67 -17.57 -8.69 9.95
C PRO A 67 -17.42 -7.82 8.69
N TYR A 68 -16.48 -8.16 7.82
CA TYR A 68 -16.22 -7.41 6.57
C TYR A 68 -17.42 -7.35 5.59
N GLY A 69 -18.50 -8.10 5.83
CA GLY A 69 -19.70 -8.13 4.97
C GLY A 69 -20.96 -7.51 5.59
N SER A 70 -20.86 -6.83 6.74
CA SER A 70 -22.03 -6.30 7.46
C SER A 70 -22.23 -4.78 7.30
N TRP A 71 -21.74 -4.20 6.20
CA TRP A 71 -21.95 -2.81 5.81
C TRP A 71 -22.77 -2.72 4.52
#